data_AF-A0A962IK89-F1
#
_entry.id   AF-A0A962IK89-F1
#
_cell.length_a   1.000
_cell.length_b   1.000
_cell.length_c   1.000
_cell.angle_alpha   90.00
_cell.angle_beta   90.00
_cell.angle_gamma   90.00
#
_symmetry.space_group_name_H-M   'P 1'
#
loop_
_entity.id
_entity.type
_entity.pdbx_description
1 polymer ?
#
loop_
_entity_poly.entity_id
_entity_poly.type
_entity_poly.pdbx_seq_one_letter_code
_entity_poly.pdbx_strand_id
1 'polypeptide(L)'
;MRLRSLPDELRWLLARALAEDRQARYESALNLALDLERFLDQRPLEAAPESRLYPLRKFLQRNRLPAALAGLTILALVGGLAVALYGLRQAQTERANAIAAAEQARIEAARAERVSDFVRSILGAVDPDVARELDKTLLRKVLDEA
;
A
#
# COMPACT_ATOMS: atom_id res chain seq x y z
N MET A 1 -54.40 11.90 -10.22
CA MET A 1 -53.64 11.56 -11.44
C MET A 1 -52.19 11.28 -11.05
N ARG A 2 -51.64 10.10 -11.40
CA ARG A 2 -50.35 9.59 -10.89
C ARG A 2 -49.14 10.32 -11.52
N LEU A 3 -48.70 11.43 -10.92
CA LEU A 3 -47.43 12.13 -11.28
C LEU A 3 -46.15 11.33 -10.93
N ARG A 4 -46.28 10.09 -10.43
CA ARG A 4 -45.15 9.26 -9.97
C ARG A 4 -44.26 8.70 -11.09
N SER A 5 -44.73 8.69 -12.34
CA SER A 5 -43.95 8.16 -13.47
C SER A 5 -43.20 9.23 -14.28
N LEU A 6 -43.29 10.50 -13.88
CA LEU A 6 -42.57 11.56 -14.59
C LEU A 6 -41.06 11.47 -14.28
N PRO A 7 -40.17 11.58 -15.27
CA PRO A 7 -38.74 11.73 -15.01
C PRO A 7 -38.45 12.94 -14.12
N ASP A 8 -37.48 12.83 -13.20
CA ASP A 8 -37.06 13.93 -12.31
C ASP A 8 -36.78 15.23 -13.07
N GLU A 9 -36.09 15.12 -14.19
CA GLU A 9 -35.72 16.25 -15.04
C GLU A 9 -36.94 16.96 -15.64
N LEU A 10 -37.98 16.19 -16.02
CA LEU A 10 -39.23 16.75 -16.50
C LEU A 10 -39.99 17.48 -15.39
N ARG A 11 -39.90 16.98 -14.14
CA ARG A 11 -40.48 17.67 -12.98
C ARG A 11 -39.80 19.01 -12.75
N TRP A 12 -38.49 19.11 -12.90
CA TRP A 12 -37.76 20.37 -12.75
C TRP A 12 -38.14 21.37 -13.85
N LEU A 13 -38.20 20.91 -15.11
CA LEU A 13 -38.59 21.75 -16.24
C LEU A 13 -40.02 22.30 -16.08
N LEU A 14 -40.96 21.45 -15.67
CA LEU A 14 -42.34 21.87 -15.37
C LEU A 14 -42.42 22.78 -14.14
N ALA A 15 -41.68 22.48 -13.07
CA ALA A 15 -41.65 23.31 -11.86
C ALA A 15 -41.17 24.73 -12.16
N ARG A 16 -40.14 24.88 -13.00
CA ARG A 16 -39.66 26.18 -13.44
C ARG A 16 -40.64 26.86 -14.40
N ALA A 17 -41.22 26.14 -15.36
CA ALA A 17 -42.19 26.71 -16.30
C ALA A 17 -43.48 27.21 -15.61
N LEU A 18 -43.94 26.49 -14.58
CA LEU A 18 -45.18 26.77 -13.85
C LEU A 18 -44.96 27.48 -12.52
N ALA A 19 -43.77 28.04 -12.27
CA ALA A 19 -43.49 28.76 -11.04
C ALA A 19 -44.48 29.92 -10.83
N GLU A 20 -44.94 30.10 -9.59
CA GLU A 20 -45.91 31.13 -9.22
C GLU A 20 -45.31 32.54 -9.37
N ASP A 21 -44.06 32.71 -8.91
CA ASP A 21 -43.28 33.92 -9.15
C ASP A 21 -42.83 34.00 -10.62
N ARG A 22 -43.12 35.14 -11.26
CA ARG A 22 -42.70 35.42 -12.64
C ARG A 22 -41.18 35.41 -12.80
N GLN A 23 -40.42 35.84 -11.79
CA GLN A 23 -38.95 35.88 -11.86
C GLN A 23 -38.33 34.48 -11.78
N ALA A 24 -39.03 33.53 -11.15
CA ALA A 24 -38.60 32.14 -11.07
C ALA A 24 -38.92 31.34 -12.36
N ARG A 25 -39.82 31.85 -13.23
CA ARG A 25 -40.13 31.24 -14.52
C ARG A 25 -39.02 31.43 -15.54
N TYR A 26 -39.10 30.67 -16.64
CA TYR A 26 -38.29 30.98 -17.82
C TYR A 26 -38.60 32.40 -18.30
N GLU A 27 -37.55 33.15 -18.57
CA GLU A 27 -37.65 34.53 -19.09
C GLU A 27 -38.39 34.60 -20.42
N SER A 28 -38.27 33.55 -21.25
CA SER A 28 -38.91 33.46 -22.55
C SER A 28 -39.29 32.02 -22.91
N ALA A 29 -40.20 31.87 -23.88
CA ALA A 29 -40.50 30.57 -24.48
C ALA A 29 -39.28 29.93 -25.17
N LEU A 30 -38.33 30.74 -25.64
CA LEU A 30 -37.06 30.27 -26.19
C LEU A 30 -36.22 29.56 -25.12
N ASN A 31 -36.14 30.11 -23.91
CA ASN A 31 -35.37 29.47 -22.82
C ASN A 31 -35.98 28.12 -22.43
N LEU A 32 -37.32 28.01 -22.46
CA LEU A 32 -38.01 26.73 -22.26
C LEU A 32 -37.69 25.74 -23.40
N ALA A 33 -37.72 26.18 -24.66
CA ALA A 33 -37.40 25.34 -25.81
C ALA A 33 -35.95 24.83 -25.76
N LEU A 34 -35.00 25.70 -25.41
CA LEU A 34 -33.60 25.33 -25.23
C LEU A 34 -33.41 24.29 -24.13
N ASP A 35 -34.12 24.42 -23.00
CA ASP A 35 -34.00 23.44 -21.92
C ASP A 35 -34.67 22.09 -22.27
N LEU A 36 -35.72 22.13 -23.10
CA LEU A 36 -36.34 20.92 -23.65
C LEU A 36 -35.41 20.21 -24.66
N GLU A 37 -34.74 20.96 -25.53
CA GLU A 37 -33.71 20.41 -26.42
C GLU A 37 -32.57 19.78 -25.61
N ARG A 38 -32.13 20.42 -24.53
CA ARG A 38 -31.12 19.84 -23.62
C ARG A 38 -31.59 18.54 -23.00
N PHE A 39 -32.85 18.46 -22.57
CA PHE A 39 -33.43 17.22 -22.05
C PHE A 39 -33.42 16.10 -23.10
N LEU A 40 -33.79 16.39 -24.35
CA LEU A 40 -33.77 15.41 -25.46
C LEU A 40 -32.34 14.98 -25.82
N ASP A 41 -31.40 15.91 -25.81
CA ASP A 41 -29.97 15.68 -26.08
C ASP A 41 -29.21 15.02 -24.90
N GLN A 42 -29.90 14.71 -23.80
CA GLN A 42 -29.29 14.22 -22.55
C GLN A 42 -28.21 15.17 -21.99
N ARG A 43 -28.36 16.47 -22.21
CA ARG A 43 -27.51 17.52 -21.62
C ARG A 43 -28.07 17.93 -20.25
N PRO A 44 -27.21 18.51 -19.37
CA PRO A 44 -27.70 19.08 -18.12
C PRO A 44 -28.71 20.21 -18.40
N LEU A 45 -29.83 20.17 -17.69
CA LEU A 45 -30.86 21.20 -17.74
C LEU A 45 -30.43 22.42 -16.92
N GLU A 46 -30.85 23.60 -17.38
CA GLU A 46 -30.75 24.87 -16.67
C GLU A 46 -31.73 24.93 -15.49
N ALA A 47 -32.88 24.26 -15.59
CA ALA A 47 -33.82 24.12 -14.48
C ALA A 47 -33.39 23.12 -13.41
N ALA A 48 -32.28 22.40 -13.59
CA ALA A 48 -31.80 21.46 -12.58
C ALA A 48 -31.38 22.21 -11.30
N PRO A 49 -31.64 21.65 -10.11
CA PRO A 49 -31.14 22.20 -8.85
C PRO A 49 -29.61 22.29 -8.89
N GLU A 50 -29.04 23.23 -8.12
CA GLU A 50 -27.58 23.43 -8.03
C GLU A 50 -26.88 22.17 -7.52
N SER A 51 -26.53 21.28 -8.44
CA SER A 51 -25.86 20.02 -8.15
C SER A 51 -24.64 19.90 -9.05
N ARG A 52 -23.46 19.79 -8.44
CA ARG A 52 -22.20 19.58 -9.17
C ARG A 52 -22.09 18.15 -9.73
N LEU A 53 -22.82 17.20 -9.15
CA LEU A 53 -22.80 15.79 -9.56
C LEU A 53 -23.71 15.52 -10.76
N TYR A 54 -24.79 16.28 -10.92
CA TYR A 54 -25.76 16.06 -12.00
C TYR A 54 -25.16 16.27 -13.41
N PRO A 55 -24.47 17.40 -13.72
CA PRO A 55 -23.79 17.59 -15.00
C PRO A 55 -22.69 16.55 -15.24
N LEU A 56 -21.93 16.18 -14.19
CA LEU A 56 -20.89 15.17 -14.28
C LEU A 56 -21.46 13.80 -14.67
N ARG A 57 -22.59 13.40 -14.06
CA ARG A 57 -23.27 12.14 -14.40
C ARG A 57 -23.76 12.13 -15.84
N LYS A 58 -24.39 13.23 -16.31
CA LYS A 58 -24.83 13.35 -17.72
C LYS A 58 -23.63 13.30 -18.68
N PHE A 59 -22.52 13.95 -18.33
CA PHE A 59 -21.29 13.89 -19.10
C PHE A 59 -20.75 12.46 -19.22
N LEU A 60 -20.68 11.72 -18.11
CA LEU A 60 -20.25 10.31 -18.10
C LEU A 60 -21.21 9.41 -18.89
N GLN A 61 -22.52 9.66 -18.82
CA GLN A 61 -23.53 8.91 -19.57
C GLN A 61 -23.45 9.13 -21.09
N ARG A 62 -23.09 10.34 -21.52
CA ARG A 62 -22.90 10.69 -22.93
C ARG A 62 -21.56 10.17 -23.47
N ASN A 63 -20.52 10.26 -22.65
CA ASN A 63 -19.15 9.90 -23.01
C ASN A 63 -18.73 8.54 -22.43
N ARG A 64 -19.56 7.50 -22.61
CA ARG A 64 -19.36 6.17 -22.00
C ARG A 64 -18.02 5.54 -22.36
N LEU A 65 -17.61 5.66 -23.62
CA LEU A 65 -16.38 5.09 -24.15
C LEU A 65 -15.12 5.69 -23.49
N PRO A 66 -14.89 7.01 -23.55
CA PRO A 66 -13.73 7.60 -22.87
C PRO A 66 -13.84 7.52 -21.34
N ALA A 67 -15.04 7.55 -20.76
CA ALA A 67 -15.21 7.33 -19.32
C ALA A 67 -14.80 5.92 -18.89
N ALA A 68 -15.19 4.89 -19.66
CA ALA A 68 -14.79 3.51 -19.41
C ALA A 68 -13.27 3.31 -19.55
N LEU A 69 -12.67 3.89 -20.59
CA LEU A 69 -11.22 3.85 -20.79
C LEU A 69 -10.45 4.56 -19.68
N ALA A 70 -10.92 5.73 -19.23
CA ALA A 70 -10.33 6.44 -18.10
C ALA A 70 -10.45 5.61 -16.81
N GLY A 71 -11.63 5.04 -16.55
CA GLY A 71 -11.86 4.17 -15.40
C GLY A 71 -10.94 2.94 -15.42
N LEU A 72 -10.80 2.28 -16.57
CA LEU A 72 -9.92 1.11 -16.72
C LEU A 72 -8.45 1.48 -16.49
N THR A 73 -8.01 2.62 -17.04
CA THR A 73 -6.64 3.13 -16.85
C THR A 73 -6.36 3.39 -15.38
N ILE A 74 -7.29 4.06 -14.67
CA ILE A 74 -7.15 4.33 -13.24
C ILE A 74 -7.09 3.02 -12.44
N LEU A 75 -7.96 2.06 -12.75
CA LEU A 75 -7.95 0.74 -12.10
C LEU A 75 -6.63 0.00 -12.33
N ALA A 76 -6.11 0.03 -13.56
CA ALA A 76 -4.83 -0.59 -13.89
C ALA A 76 -3.66 0.07 -13.13
N LEU A 77 -3.65 1.41 -13.03
CA LEU A 77 -2.63 2.14 -12.28
C LEU A 77 -2.68 1.85 -10.79
N VAL A 78 -3.87 1.88 -10.19
CA VAL A 78 -4.07 1.58 -8.75
C VAL A 78 -3.72 0.14 -8.45
N GLY A 79 -4.19 -0.80 -9.29
CA GLY A 79 -3.87 -2.23 -9.16
C GLY A 79 -2.37 -2.50 -9.29
N GLY A 80 -1.73 -1.92 -10.32
CA GLY A 80 -0.29 -2.03 -10.53
C GLY A 80 0.52 -1.45 -9.37
N LEU A 81 0.13 -0.29 -8.86
CA LEU A 81 0.77 0.33 -7.70
C LEU A 81 0.61 -0.54 -6.44
N ALA A 82 -0.57 -1.11 -6.20
CA ALA A 82 -0.81 -1.99 -5.07
C ALA A 82 0.08 -3.24 -5.13
N VAL A 83 0.18 -3.88 -6.30
CA VAL A 83 1.06 -5.04 -6.52
C VAL A 83 2.53 -4.66 -6.32
N ALA A 84 2.97 -3.53 -6.86
CA ALA A 84 4.35 -3.06 -6.70
C ALA A 84 4.71 -2.80 -5.23
N LEU A 85 3.82 -2.14 -4.47
CA LEU A 85 4.02 -1.88 -3.05
C LEU A 85 4.03 -3.17 -2.23
N TYR A 86 3.16 -4.13 -2.56
CA TYR A 86 3.14 -5.44 -1.91
C TYR A 86 4.46 -6.19 -2.15
N GLY A 87 4.94 -6.25 -3.39
CA GLY A 87 6.21 -6.88 -3.74
C GLY A 87 7.40 -6.21 -3.06
N LEU A 88 7.42 -4.88 -2.96
CA LEU A 88 8.48 -4.15 -2.28
C LEU A 88 8.53 -4.49 -0.78
N ARG A 89 7.37 -4.56 -0.12
CA ARG A 89 7.29 -4.94 1.30
C ARG A 89 7.78 -6.36 1.54
N GLN A 90 7.38 -7.30 0.68
CA GLN A 90 7.83 -8.68 0.75
C GLN A 90 9.35 -8.81 0.56
N ALA A 91 9.91 -8.09 -0.42
CA ALA A 91 11.36 -8.09 -0.65
C ALA A 91 12.13 -7.49 0.55
N GLN A 92 11.57 -6.48 1.22
CA GLN A 92 12.17 -5.88 2.41
C GLN A 92 12.18 -6.84 3.61
N THR A 93 11.08 -7.57 3.84
CA THR A 93 11.01 -8.55 4.94
C THR A 93 11.95 -9.72 4.69
N GLU A 94 12.02 -10.22 3.46
CA GLU A 94 12.97 -11.29 3.10
C GLU A 94 14.43 -10.84 3.29
N ARG A 95 14.77 -9.61 2.88
CA ARG A 95 16.10 -9.03 3.13
C ARG A 95 16.41 -8.91 4.61
N ALA A 96 15.47 -8.42 5.42
CA ALA A 96 15.66 -8.29 6.87
C ALA A 96 15.90 -9.66 7.52
N ASN A 97 15.13 -10.67 7.13
CA ASN A 97 15.28 -12.03 7.62
C ASN A 97 16.63 -12.63 7.20
N ALA A 98 17.06 -12.41 5.95
CA ALA A 98 18.36 -12.88 5.46
C ALA A 98 19.52 -12.25 6.22
N ILE A 99 19.45 -10.94 6.52
CA ILE A 99 20.45 -10.24 7.32
C ILE A 99 20.49 -10.81 8.75
N ALA A 100 19.34 -11.02 9.37
CA ALA A 100 19.26 -11.58 10.72
C ALA A 100 19.82 -13.01 10.79
N ALA A 101 19.51 -13.85 9.81
CA ALA A 101 20.04 -15.21 9.71
C ALA A 101 21.56 -15.22 9.48
N ALA A 102 22.09 -14.32 8.63
CA ALA A 102 23.52 -14.20 8.41
C ALA A 102 24.26 -13.76 9.68
N GLU A 103 23.67 -12.86 10.47
CA GLU A 103 24.26 -12.42 11.74
C GLU A 103 24.27 -13.54 12.78
N GLN A 104 23.19 -14.32 12.88
CA GLN A 104 23.16 -15.51 13.75
C GLN A 104 24.24 -16.52 13.36
N ALA A 105 24.38 -16.82 12.08
CA ALA A 105 25.41 -17.73 11.59
C ALA A 105 26.83 -17.24 11.93
N ARG A 106 27.09 -15.93 11.87
CA ARG A 106 28.38 -15.34 12.27
C ARG A 106 28.63 -15.49 13.77
N ILE A 107 27.62 -15.23 14.60
CA ILE A 107 27.74 -15.39 16.05
C ILE A 107 28.02 -16.85 16.42
N GLU A 108 27.34 -17.79 15.77
CA GLU A 108 27.56 -19.23 15.97
C GLU A 108 28.97 -19.65 15.54
N ALA A 109 29.43 -19.20 14.37
CA ALA A 109 30.79 -19.47 13.90
C ALA A 109 31.86 -18.92 14.87
N ALA A 110 31.71 -17.67 15.31
CA ALA A 110 32.62 -17.05 16.28
C ALA A 110 32.58 -17.73 17.66
N ARG A 111 31.46 -18.38 18.02
CA ARG A 111 31.37 -19.18 19.24
C ARG A 111 32.10 -20.51 19.07
N ALA A 112 31.93 -21.19 17.94
CA ALA A 112 32.62 -22.43 17.64
C ALA A 112 34.15 -22.25 17.58
N GLU A 113 34.61 -21.14 17.01
CA GLU A 113 36.04 -20.77 16.98
C GLU A 113 36.59 -20.59 18.40
N ARG A 114 35.91 -19.81 19.25
CA ARG A 114 36.32 -19.63 20.65
C ARG A 114 36.36 -20.93 21.45
N VAL A 115 35.39 -21.82 21.24
CA VAL A 115 35.40 -23.15 21.87
C VAL A 115 36.58 -23.98 21.40
N SER A 116 36.88 -23.94 20.09
CA SER A 116 38.02 -24.67 19.51
C SER A 116 39.36 -24.16 20.04
N ASP A 117 39.52 -22.83 20.16
CA ASP A 117 40.72 -22.22 20.72
C ASP A 117 40.91 -22.55 22.20
N PHE A 118 39.82 -22.59 22.97
CA PHE A 118 39.85 -23.01 24.36
C PHE A 118 40.25 -24.49 24.53
N VAL A 119 39.72 -25.38 23.69
CA VAL A 119 40.12 -26.80 23.70
C VAL A 119 41.61 -26.93 23.37
N ARG A 120 42.11 -26.18 22.38
CA ARG A 120 43.54 -26.17 22.05
C ARG A 120 44.41 -25.66 23.20
N SER A 121 43.99 -24.62 23.92
CA SER A 121 44.77 -24.07 25.03
C SER A 121 44.82 -25.02 26.23
N ILE A 122 43.72 -25.72 26.55
CA ILE A 122 43.71 -26.74 27.61
C ILE A 122 44.60 -27.92 27.24
N LEU A 123 44.51 -28.43 26.01
CA LEU A 123 45.32 -29.58 25.59
C LEU A 123 46.81 -29.24 25.53
N GLY A 124 47.17 -28.02 25.10
CA GLY A 124 48.56 -27.56 25.07
C GLY A 124 49.16 -27.28 26.46
N ALA A 125 48.32 -27.01 27.48
CA ALA A 125 48.79 -26.83 28.85
C ALA A 125 49.16 -28.15 29.55
N VAL A 126 48.78 -29.30 28.98
CA VAL A 126 49.19 -30.65 29.44
C VAL A 126 50.39 -31.13 28.61
N ASP A 127 51.38 -30.25 28.44
CA ASP A 127 52.63 -30.59 27.76
C ASP A 127 53.49 -31.46 28.68
N PRO A 128 53.81 -32.73 28.32
CA PRO A 128 54.54 -33.66 29.17
C PRO A 128 55.96 -33.19 29.50
N ASP A 129 56.53 -32.21 28.78
CA ASP A 129 57.85 -31.67 29.09
C ASP A 129 57.89 -30.86 30.40
N VAL A 130 56.78 -30.18 30.76
CA VAL A 130 56.67 -29.50 32.07
C VAL A 130 56.59 -30.51 33.21
N ALA A 131 55.84 -31.61 33.01
CA ALA A 131 55.78 -32.70 33.99
C ALA A 131 57.15 -33.38 34.19
N ARG A 132 57.97 -33.45 33.14
CA ARG A 132 59.31 -34.08 33.15
C ARG A 132 60.38 -33.25 33.84
N GLU A 133 60.24 -31.92 33.86
CA GLU A 133 61.14 -31.02 34.62
C GLU A 133 60.80 -30.98 36.12
N LEU A 134 59.51 -31.03 36.49
CA LEU A 134 59.11 -31.09 37.90
C LEU A 134 59.58 -32.36 38.59
N ASP A 135 59.59 -33.50 37.90
CA ASP A 135 60.04 -34.78 38.47
C ASP A 135 61.52 -34.75 38.85
N LYS A 136 62.37 -34.12 38.01
CA LYS A 136 63.81 -33.96 38.29
C LYS A 136 64.11 -33.00 39.43
N THR A 137 63.31 -31.94 39.57
CA THR A 137 63.50 -30.96 40.66
C THR A 137 63.00 -31.50 42.00
N LEU A 138 61.90 -32.24 42.00
CA LEU A 138 61.41 -32.95 43.19
C LEU A 138 62.38 -34.05 43.64
N LEU A 139 62.94 -34.83 42.71
CA LEU A 139 63.91 -35.87 43.04
C LEU A 139 65.20 -35.28 43.66
N ARG A 140 65.68 -34.14 43.15
CA ARG A 140 66.83 -33.43 43.75
C ARG A 140 66.53 -32.92 45.16
N LYS A 141 65.34 -32.37 45.37
CA LYS A 141 64.97 -31.81 46.67
C LYS A 141 64.85 -32.88 47.76
N VAL A 142 64.37 -34.07 47.41
CA VAL A 142 64.29 -35.22 48.33
C VAL A 142 65.68 -35.81 48.62
N LEU A 143 66.60 -35.76 47.66
CA LEU A 143 67.98 -36.22 47.85
C LEU A 143 68.84 -35.25 48.68
N ASP A 144 68.52 -33.95 48.67
CA ASP A 144 69.22 -32.94 49.49
C ASP A 144 68.68 -32.87 50.94
N GLU A 145 67.50 -33.44 51.22
CA GLU A 145 66.89 -33.49 52.57
C GLU A 145 67.18 -34.81 53.34
N ALA A 146 68.02 -35.72 52.80
CA ALA A 146 68.43 -36.97 53.42
C ALA A 146 69.93 -36.96 53.82
#